data_AF-A0A1V2M706-F1
#
_entry.id   AF-A0A1V2M706-F1
#
_cell.length_a   1.000
_cell.length_b   1.000
_cell.length_c   1.000
_cell.angle_alpha   90.00
_cell.angle_beta   90.00
_cell.angle_gamma   90.00
#
_symmetry.space_group_name_H-M   'P 1'
#
loop_
_entity.id
_entity.type
_entity.pdbx_description
1 polymer ?
#
loop_
_entity_poly.entity_id
_entity_poly.type
_entity_poly.pdbx_seq_one_letter_code
_entity_poly.pdbx_strand_id
1 'polypeptide(L)'
;MVKILKYLLVAIMVFLAAFVLANYIFYDEDDEANQSINFKHEPMDVPENVEIAHGPIILPTTKVEQIILDQNGDIISNDSINSYSVMGYTQEQLLQIYPTYQIDEFNENNVVLSKDVYIEQEPTIYYLGIENNEIGIKLNDEFQKIGLQSDDFSSYENILLSHEIIAVSPEDKIKLEEDPYYIERMFQNLSE
;
A
#
# COMPACT_ATOMS: atom_id res chain seq x y z
N MET A 1 -16.58 -24.15 -35.13
CA MET A 1 -16.32 -22.71 -34.90
C MET A 1 -17.60 -21.91 -34.65
N VAL A 2 -18.59 -21.92 -35.55
CA VAL A 2 -19.83 -21.09 -35.42
C VAL A 2 -20.65 -21.37 -34.15
N LYS A 3 -20.68 -22.61 -33.65
CA LYS A 3 -21.42 -22.96 -32.42
C LYS A 3 -20.79 -22.35 -31.16
N ILE A 4 -19.46 -22.34 -31.07
CA ILE A 4 -18.72 -21.80 -29.93
C ILE A 4 -18.93 -20.28 -29.84
N LEU A 5 -18.91 -19.59 -30.99
CA LEU A 5 -19.18 -18.15 -31.06
C LEU A 5 -20.60 -17.79 -30.56
N LYS A 6 -21.60 -18.64 -30.84
CA LYS A 6 -22.98 -18.43 -30.36
C LYS A 6 -23.08 -18.58 -28.83
N TYR A 7 -22.42 -19.58 -28.24
CA TYR A 7 -22.43 -19.75 -26.79
C TYR A 7 -21.68 -18.62 -26.06
N LEU A 8 -20.58 -18.14 -26.63
CA LEU A 8 -19.84 -16.99 -26.11
C LEU A 8 -20.71 -15.72 -26.09
N LEU A 9 -21.44 -15.45 -27.17
CA LEU A 9 -22.34 -14.30 -27.28
C LEU A 9 -23.48 -14.34 -26.26
N VAL A 10 -24.06 -15.52 -26.02
CA VAL A 10 -25.11 -15.71 -25.00
C VAL A 10 -24.55 -15.51 -23.60
N ALA A 11 -23.35 -16.00 -23.30
CA ALA A 11 -22.71 -15.82 -22.00
C ALA A 11 -22.43 -14.35 -21.68
N ILE A 12 -21.94 -13.57 -22.67
CA ILE A 12 -21.69 -12.13 -22.51
C ILE A 12 -22.99 -11.37 -22.25
N MET A 13 -24.07 -11.69 -22.98
CA MET A 13 -25.39 -11.08 -22.76
C MET A 13 -25.93 -11.35 -21.36
N VAL A 14 -25.81 -12.59 -20.88
CA VAL A 14 -26.27 -12.96 -19.52
C VAL A 14 -25.44 -12.23 -18.45
N PHE A 15 -24.12 -12.14 -18.64
CA PHE A 15 -23.24 -11.43 -17.72
C PHE A 15 -23.57 -9.93 -17.65
N LEU A 16 -23.78 -9.26 -18.79
CA LEU A 16 -24.15 -7.85 -18.83
C LEU A 16 -25.51 -7.60 -18.20
N ALA A 17 -26.50 -8.46 -18.43
CA ALA A 17 -27.81 -8.34 -17.80
C ALA A 17 -27.73 -8.47 -16.27
N ALA A 18 -26.96 -9.44 -15.77
CA ALA A 18 -26.74 -9.62 -14.34
C ALA A 18 -25.99 -8.43 -13.71
N PHE A 19 -24.99 -7.89 -14.42
CA PHE A 19 -24.22 -6.74 -13.97
C PHE A 19 -25.07 -5.47 -13.85
N VAL A 20 -25.95 -5.20 -14.82
CA VAL A 20 -26.86 -4.05 -14.80
C VAL A 20 -27.89 -4.18 -13.66
N LEU A 21 -28.46 -5.38 -13.46
CA LEU A 21 -29.38 -5.64 -12.35
C LEU A 21 -28.71 -5.46 -10.97
N ALA A 22 -27.47 -5.93 -10.81
CA ALA A 22 -26.72 -5.76 -9.57
C ALA A 22 -26.43 -4.29 -9.27
N ASN A 23 -26.05 -3.50 -10.29
CA ASN A 23 -25.82 -2.07 -10.12
C ASN A 23 -27.10 -1.27 -9.88
N TYR A 24 -28.23 -1.67 -10.47
CA TYR A 24 -29.51 -1.01 -10.25
C TYR A 24 -30.03 -1.19 -8.81
N ILE A 25 -29.90 -2.39 -8.24
CA ILE A 25 -30.35 -2.67 -6.86
C ILE A 25 -29.50 -1.92 -5.82
N PHE A 26 -28.23 -1.64 -6.12
CA PHE A 26 -27.33 -0.94 -5.20
C PHE A 26 -27.43 0.60 -5.28
N TYR A 27 -28.21 1.15 -6.22
CA TYR A 27 -28.30 2.60 -6.46
C TYR A 27 -29.60 3.25 -5.93
N ASP A 28 -30.42 2.53 -5.15
CA ASP A 28 -31.73 3.00 -4.67
C ASP A 28 -31.82 3.15 -3.14
N GLU A 29 -30.67 3.32 -2.46
CA GLU A 29 -30.63 3.74 -1.04
C GLU A 29 -29.76 5.00 -0.88
N ASP A 30 -30.27 6.13 -1.39
CA ASP A 30 -29.98 7.46 -0.86
C ASP A 30 -31.23 8.32 -1.10
N ASP A 31 -32.35 7.86 -0.55
CA ASP A 31 -33.63 8.59 -0.58
C ASP A 31 -33.74 9.50 0.65
N GLU A 32 -34.06 10.75 0.37
CA GLU A 32 -33.97 11.92 1.23
C GLU A 32 -34.72 11.80 2.57
N ALA A 33 -34.00 11.81 3.69
CA ALA A 33 -34.59 12.13 4.99
C ALA A 33 -34.60 13.66 5.20
N ASN A 34 -35.54 14.33 4.55
CA ASN A 34 -35.85 15.74 4.72
C ASN A 34 -36.48 15.98 6.11
N GLN A 35 -35.66 16.14 7.15
CA GLN A 35 -36.11 16.63 8.45
C GLN A 35 -36.01 18.16 8.49
N SER A 36 -37.11 18.83 8.15
CA SER A 36 -37.29 20.25 8.45
C SER A 36 -37.44 20.43 9.97
N ILE A 37 -36.35 20.68 10.69
CA ILE A 37 -36.38 21.04 12.10
C ILE A 37 -36.87 22.49 12.21
N ASN A 38 -38.12 22.66 12.62
CA ASN A 38 -38.70 23.97 12.90
C ASN A 38 -38.19 24.45 14.28
N PHE A 39 -37.02 25.10 14.30
CA PHE A 39 -36.51 25.77 15.50
C PHE A 39 -37.30 27.07 15.72
N LYS A 40 -38.26 27.02 16.64
CA LYS A 40 -38.80 28.22 17.27
C LYS A 40 -37.69 28.81 18.17
N HIS A 41 -36.95 29.77 17.64
CA HIS A 41 -36.00 30.57 18.42
C HIS A 41 -36.77 31.44 19.41
N GLU A 42 -36.69 31.12 20.69
CA GLU A 42 -36.80 32.13 21.74
C GLU A 42 -35.49 32.92 21.76
N PRO A 43 -35.53 34.26 21.81
CA PRO A 43 -34.32 35.07 21.86
C PRO A 43 -33.66 34.85 23.22
N MET A 44 -32.58 34.07 23.22
CA MET A 44 -31.70 33.94 24.36
C MET A 44 -30.72 35.12 24.31
N ASP A 45 -30.78 35.98 25.32
CA ASP A 45 -29.81 37.07 25.51
C ASP A 45 -28.39 36.48 25.49
N VAL A 46 -27.63 36.84 24.47
CA VAL A 46 -26.22 36.50 24.35
C VAL A 46 -25.47 37.47 25.28
N PRO A 47 -24.80 37.01 26.35
CA PRO A 47 -23.87 37.86 27.06
C PRO A 47 -22.75 38.24 26.09
N GLU A 48 -22.69 39.53 25.80
CA GLU A 48 -21.61 40.20 25.10
C GLU A 48 -20.30 39.86 25.81
N ASN A 49 -19.32 39.38 25.04
CA ASN A 49 -17.95 39.07 25.40
C ASN A 49 -17.65 37.59 25.78
N VAL A 50 -17.66 36.72 24.76
CA VAL A 50 -16.82 35.52 24.73
C VAL A 50 -15.59 35.89 23.92
N GLU A 51 -14.45 36.08 24.57
CA GLU A 51 -13.13 36.06 23.91
C GLU A 51 -12.96 34.66 23.28
N ILE A 52 -13.24 34.56 21.98
CA ILE A 52 -12.86 33.40 21.19
C ILE A 52 -11.33 33.48 21.08
N ALA A 53 -10.63 32.55 21.72
CA ALA A 53 -9.20 32.38 21.49
C ALA A 53 -9.00 32.04 20.01
N HIS A 54 -8.70 33.05 19.20
CA HIS A 54 -8.48 32.91 17.76
C HIS A 54 -7.13 32.24 17.51
N GLY A 55 -7.09 30.91 17.60
CA GLY A 55 -6.07 30.13 16.93
C GLY A 55 -6.18 30.32 15.41
N PRO A 56 -5.11 30.09 14.64
CA PRO A 56 -5.19 30.08 13.19
C PRO A 56 -6.30 29.11 12.73
N ILE A 57 -6.99 29.47 11.65
CA ILE A 57 -8.05 28.67 11.04
C ILE A 57 -7.70 28.37 9.58
N ILE A 58 -8.25 27.27 9.06
CA ILE A 58 -8.06 26.92 7.65
C ILE A 58 -8.92 27.84 6.77
N LEU A 59 -8.28 28.49 5.79
CA LEU A 59 -8.92 29.35 4.80
C LEU A 59 -9.12 28.58 3.47
N PRO A 60 -10.02 29.05 2.58
CA PRO A 60 -10.17 28.47 1.23
C PRO A 60 -8.88 28.39 0.42
N THR A 61 -7.93 29.27 0.71
CA THR A 61 -6.64 29.37 0.02
C THR A 61 -5.54 28.55 0.68
N THR A 62 -5.76 28.03 1.89
CA THR A 62 -4.78 27.24 2.62
C THR A 62 -4.57 25.91 1.92
N LYS A 63 -3.35 25.56 1.57
CA LYS A 63 -3.03 24.23 1.04
C LYS A 63 -3.09 23.22 2.19
N VAL A 64 -3.82 22.12 2.01
CA VAL A 64 -3.90 21.06 3.02
C VAL A 64 -3.37 19.77 2.41
N GLU A 65 -2.35 19.21 3.04
CA GLU A 65 -1.64 18.01 2.60
C GLU A 65 -1.76 16.92 3.66
N GLN A 66 -1.94 15.70 3.18
CA GLN A 66 -2.02 14.49 3.99
C GLN A 66 -0.91 13.54 3.51
N ILE A 67 0.02 13.24 4.41
CA ILE A 67 1.21 12.46 4.14
C ILE A 67 1.13 11.15 4.94
N ILE A 68 1.46 10.04 4.30
CA ILE A 68 1.62 8.76 4.97
C ILE A 68 3.09 8.38 4.89
N LEU A 69 3.70 8.12 6.05
CA LEU A 69 5.11 7.78 6.18
C LEU A 69 5.27 6.32 6.57
N ASP A 70 6.29 5.65 6.06
CA ASP A 70 6.68 4.32 6.54
C ASP A 70 7.55 4.40 7.81
N GLN A 71 7.95 3.24 8.32
CA GLN A 71 8.85 3.12 9.48
C GLN A 71 10.24 3.77 9.31
N ASN A 72 10.66 4.12 8.09
CA ASN A 72 11.93 4.78 7.78
C ASN A 72 11.77 6.29 7.55
N GLY A 73 10.54 6.81 7.58
CA GLY A 73 10.22 8.20 7.26
C GLY A 73 10.08 8.48 5.76
N ASP A 74 9.98 7.43 4.94
CA ASP A 74 9.76 7.56 3.50
C ASP A 74 8.28 7.82 3.21
N ILE A 75 7.99 8.73 2.27
CA ILE A 75 6.62 9.08 1.87
C ILE A 75 6.02 7.97 1.02
N ILE A 76 5.02 7.28 1.57
CA ILE A 76 4.24 6.24 0.89
C ILE A 76 3.08 6.85 0.10
N SER A 77 2.42 7.87 0.66
CA SER A 77 1.36 8.62 -0.01
C SER A 77 1.44 10.10 0.33
N ASN A 78 1.04 10.94 -0.63
CA ASN A 78 0.84 12.37 -0.43
C ASN A 78 -0.42 12.79 -1.19
N ASP A 79 -1.47 13.11 -0.44
CA ASP A 79 -2.77 13.50 -0.95
C ASP A 79 -3.09 14.95 -0.54
N SER A 80 -3.65 15.72 -1.47
CA SER A 80 -4.13 17.07 -1.14
C SER A 80 -5.60 17.03 -0.75
N ILE A 81 -5.91 17.54 0.44
CA ILE A 81 -7.27 17.72 0.91
C ILE A 81 -7.81 19.03 0.36
N ASN A 82 -9.06 19.00 -0.10
CA ASN A 82 -9.74 20.22 -0.54
C ASN A 82 -9.97 21.15 0.66
N SER A 83 -9.40 22.34 0.63
CA SER A 83 -9.49 23.34 1.71
C SER A 83 -10.93 23.72 2.04
N TYR A 84 -11.86 23.64 1.08
CA TYR A 84 -13.27 23.91 1.32
C TYR A 84 -13.94 22.86 2.21
N SER A 85 -13.47 21.61 2.22
CA SER A 85 -14.04 20.57 3.09
C SER A 85 -13.59 20.68 4.55
N VAL A 86 -12.53 21.43 4.81
CA VAL A 86 -11.96 21.63 6.16
C VAL A 86 -11.88 23.10 6.56
N MET A 87 -12.56 23.97 5.81
CA MET A 87 -12.55 25.41 6.03
C MET A 87 -13.12 25.77 7.40
N GLY A 88 -12.46 26.70 8.08
CA GLY A 88 -12.89 27.19 9.40
C GLY A 88 -12.52 26.26 10.55
N TYR A 89 -11.90 25.11 10.29
CA TYR A 89 -11.40 24.24 11.34
C TYR A 89 -10.13 24.80 11.96
N THR A 90 -10.07 24.69 13.30
CA THR A 90 -8.85 24.86 14.07
C THR A 90 -8.01 23.58 14.05
N GLN A 91 -6.77 23.68 14.50
CA GLN A 91 -5.89 22.52 14.69
C GLN A 91 -6.54 21.41 15.52
N GLU A 92 -7.23 21.77 16.60
CA GLU A 92 -7.89 20.84 17.52
C GLU A 92 -9.05 20.10 16.84
N GLN A 93 -9.87 20.82 16.07
CA GLN A 93 -10.97 20.24 15.31
C GLN A 93 -10.46 19.31 14.20
N LEU A 94 -9.33 19.67 13.57
CA LEU A 94 -8.70 18.83 12.56
C LEU A 94 -8.22 17.50 13.16
N LEU A 95 -7.63 17.52 14.36
CA LEU A 95 -7.23 16.29 15.08
C LEU A 95 -8.43 15.45 15.54
N GLN A 96 -9.60 16.05 15.79
CA GLN A 96 -10.81 15.29 16.09
C GLN A 96 -11.34 14.53 14.86
N ILE A 97 -11.19 15.11 13.67
CA ILE A 97 -11.60 14.49 12.40
C ILE A 97 -10.57 13.45 11.94
N TYR A 98 -9.28 13.73 12.15
CA TYR A 98 -8.16 12.88 11.76
C TYR A 98 -7.36 12.39 12.99
N PRO A 99 -7.95 11.56 13.86
CA PRO A 99 -7.36 11.21 15.16
C PRO A 99 -6.10 10.34 15.05
N THR A 100 -5.86 9.72 13.90
CA THR A 100 -4.66 8.91 13.65
C THR A 100 -3.54 9.71 12.98
N TYR A 101 -3.76 10.99 12.70
CA TYR A 101 -2.79 11.88 12.08
C TYR A 101 -2.23 12.82 13.14
N GLN A 102 -0.97 13.20 12.96
CA GLN A 102 -0.35 14.33 13.65
C GLN A 102 -0.29 15.53 12.70
N ILE A 103 -0.16 16.73 13.26
CA ILE A 103 -0.07 17.98 12.50
C ILE A 103 1.37 18.46 12.59
N ASP A 104 2.09 18.41 11.46
CA ASP A 104 3.48 18.84 11.36
C ASP A 104 3.60 20.34 11.10
N GLU A 105 2.64 20.88 10.35
CA GLU A 105 2.56 22.31 10.02
C GLU A 105 1.09 22.76 10.09
N PHE A 106 0.83 23.90 10.74
CA PHE A 106 -0.48 24.54 10.74
C PHE A 106 -0.33 26.06 10.69
N ASN A 107 -0.49 26.63 9.50
CA ASN A 107 -0.52 28.07 9.29
C ASN A 107 -1.53 28.46 8.21
N GLU A 108 -1.67 29.76 7.96
CA GLU A 108 -2.66 30.30 7.01
C GLU A 108 -2.46 29.81 5.57
N ASN A 109 -1.22 29.45 5.20
CA ASN A 109 -0.87 29.06 3.83
C ASN A 109 -0.83 27.53 3.65
N ASN A 110 -0.38 26.79 4.67
CA ASN A 110 -0.15 25.36 4.59
C ASN A 110 -0.56 24.65 5.88
N VAL A 111 -1.18 23.49 5.73
CA VAL A 111 -1.47 22.53 6.79
C VAL A 111 -0.99 21.16 6.34
N VAL A 112 -0.13 20.53 7.14
CA VAL A 112 0.42 19.21 6.84
C VAL A 112 0.01 18.24 7.95
N LEU A 113 -0.74 17.21 7.54
CA LEU A 113 -1.14 16.08 8.36
C LEU A 113 -0.27 14.89 8.01
N SER A 114 0.44 14.29 8.96
CA SER A 114 1.18 13.03 8.72
C SER A 114 0.64 11.87 9.55
N LYS A 115 0.82 10.65 9.04
CA LYS A 115 0.54 9.42 9.76
C LYS A 115 1.62 8.39 9.46
N ASP A 116 2.15 7.79 10.52
CA ASP A 116 3.08 6.67 10.40
C ASP A 116 2.31 5.36 10.22
N VAL A 117 2.76 4.53 9.28
CA VAL A 117 2.27 3.18 9.07
C VAL A 117 3.43 2.19 9.07
N TYR A 118 3.20 1.03 9.66
CA TYR A 118 4.14 -0.09 9.58
C TYR A 118 3.80 -0.93 8.35
N ILE A 119 4.74 -1.03 7.42
CA ILE A 119 4.62 -1.89 6.24
C ILE A 119 5.56 -3.07 6.46
N GLU A 120 4.98 -4.26 6.60
CA GLU A 120 5.75 -5.51 6.60
C GLU A 120 6.37 -5.67 5.21
N GLN A 121 7.70 -5.54 5.12
CA GLN A 121 8.40 -5.75 3.87
C GLN A 121 8.34 -7.24 3.53
N GLU A 122 7.82 -7.60 2.36
CA GLU A 122 7.95 -8.97 1.88
C GLU A 122 9.44 -9.31 1.77
N PRO A 123 9.90 -10.44 2.33
CA PRO A 123 11.30 -10.80 2.24
C PRO A 123 11.65 -10.99 0.77
N THR A 124 12.64 -10.25 0.26
CA THR A 124 13.20 -10.50 -1.06
C THR A 124 13.77 -11.92 -1.06
N ILE A 125 13.09 -12.85 -1.75
CA ILE A 125 13.53 -14.24 -1.85
C ILE A 125 14.48 -14.34 -3.04
N TYR A 126 15.74 -14.58 -2.75
CA TYR A 126 16.73 -14.95 -3.76
C TYR A 126 16.72 -16.48 -3.92
N TYR A 127 17.15 -16.99 -5.07
CA TYR A 127 17.26 -18.43 -5.30
C TYR A 127 18.64 -18.78 -5.84
N LEU A 128 19.16 -19.95 -5.48
CA LEU A 128 20.33 -20.50 -6.17
C LEU A 128 19.91 -21.12 -7.49
N GLY A 129 20.62 -20.77 -8.55
CA GLY A 129 20.36 -21.22 -9.91
C GLY A 129 21.64 -21.63 -10.64
N ILE A 130 21.45 -22.31 -11.77
CA ILE A 130 22.52 -22.58 -12.74
C ILE A 130 22.18 -21.85 -14.04
N GLU A 131 23.13 -21.06 -14.55
CA GLU A 131 23.07 -20.47 -15.87
C GLU A 131 24.42 -20.65 -16.59
N ASN A 132 24.41 -21.17 -17.82
CA ASN A 132 25.61 -21.37 -18.64
C ASN A 132 26.75 -22.15 -17.93
N ASN A 133 26.40 -23.21 -17.17
CA ASN A 133 27.33 -24.03 -16.37
C ASN A 133 27.94 -23.33 -15.14
N GLU A 134 27.43 -22.15 -14.78
CA GLU A 134 27.86 -21.42 -13.58
C GLU A 134 26.73 -21.37 -12.57
N ILE A 135 27.09 -21.45 -11.29
CA ILE A 135 26.16 -21.31 -10.17
C ILE A 135 26.12 -19.85 -9.76
N GLY A 136 24.92 -19.39 -9.42
CA GLY A 136 24.71 -18.02 -9.00
C GLY A 136 23.42 -17.82 -8.22
N ILE A 137 23.26 -16.60 -7.74
CA ILE A 137 22.10 -16.11 -7.02
C ILE A 137 21.20 -15.41 -8.03
N LYS A 138 19.95 -15.84 -8.11
CA LYS A 138 18.94 -15.33 -9.02
C LYS A 138 17.91 -14.49 -8.28
N LEU A 139 17.56 -13.36 -8.86
CA LEU A 139 16.45 -12.50 -8.45
C LEU A 139 15.69 -12.06 -9.71
N ASN A 140 14.47 -12.55 -9.91
CA ASN A 140 13.71 -12.33 -11.14
C ASN A 140 14.53 -12.70 -12.40
N ASP A 141 14.84 -11.73 -13.26
CA ASP A 141 15.64 -11.90 -14.48
C ASP A 141 17.15 -11.64 -14.29
N GLU A 142 17.57 -11.28 -13.08
CA GLU A 142 18.97 -11.02 -12.77
C GLU A 142 19.67 -12.27 -12.23
N PHE A 143 20.88 -12.55 -12.73
CA PHE A 143 21.72 -13.67 -12.31
C PHE A 143 23.10 -13.17 -11.89
N GLN A 144 23.45 -13.40 -10.62
CA GLN A 144 24.74 -13.04 -10.04
C GLN A 144 25.58 -14.30 -9.81
N LYS A 145 26.65 -14.45 -10.59
CA LYS A 145 27.59 -15.58 -10.46
C LYS A 145 28.33 -15.52 -9.13
N ILE A 146 28.46 -16.67 -8.48
CA ILE A 146 29.26 -16.82 -7.25
C ILE A 146 30.61 -17.50 -7.47
N GLY A 147 30.97 -17.79 -8.74
CA GLY A 147 32.29 -18.31 -9.09
C GLY A 147 32.47 -19.83 -8.93
N LEU A 148 31.37 -20.57 -8.93
CA LEU A 148 31.34 -22.05 -8.92
C LEU A 148 30.74 -22.58 -10.21
N GLN A 149 31.13 -23.81 -10.60
CA GLN A 149 30.59 -24.48 -11.78
C GLN A 149 29.68 -25.63 -11.40
N SER A 150 28.63 -25.88 -12.18
CA SER A 150 27.71 -27.00 -11.92
C SER A 150 28.38 -28.38 -12.07
N ASP A 151 29.50 -28.45 -12.78
CA ASP A 151 30.26 -29.70 -12.93
C ASP A 151 30.90 -30.17 -11.62
N ASP A 152 31.07 -29.29 -10.63
CA ASP A 152 31.64 -29.61 -9.32
C ASP A 152 30.61 -30.29 -8.38
N PHE A 153 29.34 -30.33 -8.77
CA PHE A 153 28.23 -30.80 -7.93
C PHE A 153 27.63 -32.11 -8.41
N SER A 154 27.01 -32.84 -7.48
CA SER A 154 26.32 -34.09 -7.78
C SER A 154 25.10 -33.84 -8.69
N SER A 155 24.67 -34.88 -9.39
CA SER A 155 23.47 -34.81 -10.24
C SER A 155 22.21 -34.41 -9.45
N TYR A 156 22.14 -34.74 -8.16
CA TYR A 156 21.02 -34.37 -7.31
C TYR A 156 21.02 -32.87 -6.99
N GLU A 157 22.16 -32.32 -6.58
CA GLU A 157 22.32 -30.88 -6.30
C GLU A 157 22.05 -30.05 -7.55
N ASN A 158 22.54 -30.49 -8.71
CA ASN A 158 22.26 -29.84 -9.99
C ASN A 158 20.76 -29.81 -10.34
N ILE A 159 19.99 -30.83 -9.93
CA ILE A 159 18.52 -30.80 -10.09
C ILE A 159 17.93 -29.71 -9.18
N LEU A 160 18.35 -29.61 -7.93
CA LEU A 160 17.83 -28.60 -7.00
C LEU A 160 18.14 -27.17 -7.48
N LEU A 161 19.37 -26.95 -7.96
CA LEU A 161 19.81 -25.66 -8.49
C LEU A 161 19.11 -25.31 -9.80
N SER A 162 18.96 -26.25 -10.74
CA SER A 162 18.28 -25.99 -12.02
C SER A 162 16.79 -25.70 -11.88
N HIS A 163 16.16 -26.16 -10.80
CA HIS A 163 14.77 -25.86 -10.49
C HIS A 163 14.60 -24.68 -9.52
N GLU A 164 15.69 -24.01 -9.15
CA GLU A 164 15.67 -22.81 -8.30
C GLU A 164 14.92 -23.07 -6.97
N ILE A 165 15.08 -24.26 -6.40
CA ILE A 165 14.32 -24.70 -5.21
C ILE A 165 14.95 -24.13 -3.92
N ILE A 166 16.22 -23.77 -3.96
CA ILE A 166 16.97 -23.35 -2.78
C ILE A 166 16.82 -21.85 -2.60
N ALA A 167 15.95 -21.47 -1.67
CA ALA A 167 15.81 -20.08 -1.24
C ALA A 167 17.06 -19.62 -0.49
N VAL A 168 17.48 -18.39 -0.77
CA VAL A 168 18.63 -17.71 -0.19
C VAL A 168 18.10 -16.47 0.51
N SER A 169 18.32 -16.37 1.83
CA SER A 169 17.99 -15.16 2.58
C SER A 169 19.00 -14.04 2.30
N PRO A 170 18.69 -12.77 2.61
CA PRO A 170 19.67 -11.69 2.50
C PRO A 170 20.98 -11.97 3.26
N GLU A 171 20.89 -12.60 4.44
CA GLU A 171 22.06 -12.98 5.23
C GLU A 171 22.89 -14.09 4.58
N ASP A 172 22.22 -15.08 3.97
CA ASP A 172 22.90 -16.15 3.25
C ASP A 172 23.51 -15.67 1.93
N LYS A 173 22.89 -14.67 1.27
CA LYS A 173 23.48 -13.99 0.10
C LYS A 173 24.83 -13.39 0.45
N ILE A 174 24.92 -12.65 1.58
CA ILE A 174 26.18 -12.05 2.03
C ILE A 174 27.24 -13.13 2.25
N LYS A 175 26.87 -14.25 2.90
CA LYS A 175 27.81 -15.36 3.12
C LYS A 175 28.29 -16.00 1.82
N LEU A 176 27.42 -16.17 0.83
CA LEU A 176 27.78 -16.71 -0.49
C LEU A 176 28.68 -15.76 -1.28
N GLU A 177 28.51 -14.45 -1.11
CA GLU A 177 29.38 -13.43 -1.72
C GLU A 177 30.79 -13.41 -1.09
N GLU A 178 30.88 -13.67 0.22
CA GLU A 178 32.15 -13.78 0.94
C GLU A 178 32.84 -15.14 0.75
N ASP A 179 32.05 -16.22 0.75
CA ASP A 179 32.50 -17.61 0.63
C ASP A 179 31.52 -18.42 -0.26
N PRO A 180 31.84 -18.64 -1.54
CA PRO A 180 31.00 -19.42 -2.44
C PRO A 180 30.74 -20.85 -1.97
N TYR A 181 31.66 -21.46 -1.21
CA TYR A 181 31.50 -22.83 -0.69
C TYR A 181 30.49 -22.93 0.45
N TYR A 182 29.94 -21.81 0.95
CA TYR A 182 28.83 -21.81 1.89
C TYR A 182 27.60 -22.57 1.34
N ILE A 183 27.48 -22.68 0.01
CA ILE A 183 26.44 -23.46 -0.66
C ILE A 183 26.37 -24.91 -0.18
N GLU A 184 27.49 -25.52 0.19
CA GLU A 184 27.56 -26.88 0.75
C GLU A 184 26.77 -27.02 2.05
N ARG A 185 26.81 -25.98 2.90
CA ARG A 185 26.02 -25.95 4.14
C ARG A 185 24.53 -25.82 3.85
N MET A 186 24.18 -25.08 2.80
CA MET A 186 22.79 -24.95 2.37
C MET A 186 22.24 -26.30 1.91
N PHE A 187 23.03 -27.07 1.15
CA PHE A 187 22.65 -28.44 0.76
C PHE A 187 22.55 -29.39 1.96
N GLN A 188 23.46 -29.31 2.92
CA GLN A 188 23.41 -30.13 4.14
C GLN A 188 22.12 -29.91 4.92
N ASN A 189 21.71 -28.65 5.10
CA ASN A 189 20.47 -28.31 5.80
C ASN A 189 19.19 -28.81 5.10
N LEU A 190 19.24 -29.06 3.78
CA LEU A 190 18.13 -29.61 3.01
C LEU A 190 18.05 -31.15 3.07
N SER A 191 19.15 -31.79 3.49
CA SER A 191 19.25 -33.25 3.61
C SER A 191 18.90 -33.80 5.00
N GLU A 192 18.82 -32.92 6.01
CA GLU A 192 18.33 -33.20 7.36
C GLU A 192 16.79 -33.14 7.45
#